data_AF-S9VUS1-F1
#
_entry.id   AF-S9VUS1-F1
#
_cell.length_a   1.000
_cell.length_b   1.000
_cell.length_c   1.000
_cell.angle_alpha   90.00
_cell.angle_beta   90.00
_cell.angle_gamma   90.00
#
_symmetry.space_group_name_H-M   'P 1'
#
loop_
_entity.id
_entity.type
_entity.pdbx_description
1 polymer ?
#
loop_
_entity_poly.entity_id
_entity_poly.type
_entity_poly.pdbx_seq_one_letter_code
_entity_poly.pdbx_strand_id
1 'polypeptide(L)'
;MPKPSVLSDITPAFNSKSAVPTKAANDEYTIKKEALKSYKEAILDHDRAVKTLSCSIRSCVEALGDVCSSLQKLSKYTMMPSLVSGAAALYAGVKEVQEGADLHQLIEELGYSKERYEKLTKERKEVSNSRKRRDKAEETYDDMNAVCNKTGKKKELNQRETDIYMGQCQARDAQAIEFRRYKVEFEEDYLQFFTNLGNVVLEDSRDISMMTHKVLSLLSYQFRKFKELLMSDGEVNTEG
;
A
#
# COMPACT_ATOMS: atom_id res chain seq x y z
N MET A 1 75.47 16.20 -2.85
CA MET A 1 74.25 16.41 -3.66
C MET A 1 73.64 15.05 -3.99
N PRO A 2 72.53 14.65 -3.37
CA PRO A 2 71.85 13.40 -3.72
C PRO A 2 70.85 13.62 -4.87
N LYS A 3 70.74 12.60 -5.73
CA LYS A 3 69.84 12.51 -6.90
C LYS A 3 68.36 12.53 -6.48
N PRO A 4 67.44 13.03 -7.32
CA PRO A 4 66.01 12.98 -7.05
C PRO A 4 65.43 11.58 -7.26
N SER A 5 64.51 11.22 -6.38
CA SER A 5 63.74 9.98 -6.36
C SER A 5 62.77 9.87 -7.54
N VAL A 6 62.77 8.72 -8.20
CA VAL A 6 61.76 8.31 -9.18
C VAL A 6 60.46 7.99 -8.43
N LEU A 7 59.42 8.81 -8.63
CA LEU A 7 58.04 8.44 -8.33
C LEU A 7 57.60 7.44 -9.39
N SER A 8 57.44 6.18 -8.99
CA SER A 8 56.87 5.13 -9.82
C SER A 8 55.36 5.32 -9.92
N ASP A 9 54.88 5.50 -11.15
CA ASP A 9 53.47 5.48 -11.54
C ASP A 9 52.78 4.19 -11.09
N ILE A 10 51.80 4.32 -10.20
CA ILE A 10 50.80 3.28 -9.95
C ILE A 10 49.61 3.58 -10.85
N THR A 11 49.58 2.98 -12.03
CA THR A 11 48.34 2.82 -12.80
C THR A 11 47.66 1.53 -12.33
N PRO A 12 46.40 1.57 -11.87
CA PRO A 12 45.65 0.34 -11.69
C PRO A 12 45.25 -0.19 -13.06
N ALA A 13 45.75 -1.38 -13.40
CA ALA A 13 45.31 -2.14 -14.55
C ALA A 13 43.81 -2.46 -14.43
N PHE A 14 42.98 -1.69 -15.14
CA PHE A 14 41.54 -1.94 -15.25
C PHE A 14 41.33 -3.12 -16.19
N ASN A 15 41.23 -4.32 -15.61
CA ASN A 15 40.98 -5.55 -16.34
C ASN A 15 39.51 -5.56 -16.80
N SER A 16 39.28 -5.19 -18.06
CA SER A 16 37.98 -5.13 -18.73
C SER A 16 37.46 -6.53 -19.09
N LYS A 17 37.12 -7.34 -18.08
CA LYS A 17 36.21 -8.46 -18.32
C LYS A 17 34.78 -7.92 -18.31
N SER A 18 34.24 -7.77 -19.51
CA SER A 18 32.81 -7.66 -19.80
C SER A 18 32.02 -8.58 -18.85
N ALA A 19 31.32 -7.96 -17.89
CA ALA A 19 30.37 -8.66 -17.05
C ALA A 19 29.12 -8.89 -17.90
N VAL A 20 29.04 -10.07 -18.51
CA VAL A 20 27.77 -10.63 -18.95
C VAL A 20 26.86 -10.63 -17.70
N PRO A 21 25.67 -10.00 -17.72
CA PRO A 21 24.76 -10.06 -16.59
C PRO A 21 24.47 -11.54 -16.31
N THR A 22 24.91 -12.00 -15.14
CA THR A 22 24.69 -13.38 -14.70
C THR A 22 23.19 -13.64 -14.62
N LYS A 23 22.78 -14.85 -14.99
CA LYS A 23 21.38 -15.31 -14.97
C LYS A 23 20.67 -14.93 -13.65
N ALA A 24 21.38 -15.01 -12.53
CA ALA A 24 20.93 -14.59 -11.20
C ALA A 24 20.52 -13.11 -11.07
N ALA A 25 21.22 -12.17 -11.72
CA ALA A 25 20.87 -10.74 -11.68
C ALA A 25 19.61 -10.44 -12.51
N ASN A 26 19.44 -11.15 -13.63
CA ASN A 26 18.21 -11.09 -14.43
C ASN A 26 17.04 -11.77 -13.70
N ASP A 27 17.27 -12.89 -13.02
CA ASP A 27 16.25 -13.60 -12.25
C ASP A 27 15.79 -12.78 -11.03
N GLU A 28 16.71 -12.15 -10.30
CA GLU A 28 16.39 -11.26 -9.18
C GLU A 28 15.59 -10.02 -9.61
N TYR A 29 15.92 -9.41 -10.75
CA TYR A 29 15.16 -8.29 -11.32
C TYR A 29 13.75 -8.69 -11.77
N THR A 30 13.61 -9.90 -12.33
CA THR A 30 12.33 -10.43 -12.80
C THR A 30 11.40 -10.76 -11.62
N ILE A 31 11.93 -11.36 -10.55
CA ILE A 31 11.21 -11.63 -9.30
C ILE A 31 10.72 -10.32 -8.67
N LYS A 32 11.56 -9.27 -8.64
CA LYS A 32 11.16 -7.94 -8.11
C LYS A 32 10.03 -7.31 -8.94
N LYS A 33 9.97 -7.55 -10.25
CA LYS A 33 8.96 -6.98 -11.16
C LYS A 33 7.60 -7.70 -11.08
N GLU A 34 7.59 -9.01 -10.90
CA GLU A 34 6.35 -9.77 -10.68
C GLU A 34 5.75 -9.46 -9.32
N ALA A 35 6.57 -9.44 -8.26
CA ALA A 35 6.16 -9.04 -6.92
C ALA A 35 5.52 -7.65 -6.92
N LEU A 36 6.13 -6.67 -7.60
CA LEU A 36 5.58 -5.32 -7.77
C LEU A 36 4.15 -5.33 -8.32
N LYS A 37 3.90 -6.16 -9.34
CA LYS A 37 2.61 -6.23 -10.01
C LYS A 37 1.55 -6.79 -9.06
N SER A 38 1.86 -7.89 -8.38
CA SER A 38 0.96 -8.50 -7.37
C SER A 38 0.68 -7.55 -6.22
N TYR A 39 1.68 -6.79 -5.76
CA TYR A 39 1.46 -5.78 -4.73
C TYR A 39 0.56 -4.64 -5.21
N LYS A 40 0.76 -4.15 -6.44
CA LYS A 40 -0.10 -3.12 -7.01
C LYS A 40 -1.57 -3.57 -7.05
N GLU A 41 -1.80 -4.84 -7.40
CA GLU A 41 -3.14 -5.44 -7.37
C GLU A 41 -3.69 -5.49 -5.94
N ALA A 42 -2.90 -5.97 -4.97
CA ALA A 42 -3.30 -6.01 -3.56
C ALA A 42 -3.67 -4.64 -2.97
N ILE A 43 -2.96 -3.56 -3.34
CA ILE A 43 -3.31 -2.17 -2.94
C ILE A 43 -4.68 -1.78 -3.45
N LEU A 44 -4.92 -2.02 -4.75
CA LEU A 44 -6.16 -1.65 -5.40
C LEU A 44 -7.33 -2.46 -4.86
N ASP A 45 -7.08 -3.72 -4.50
CA ASP A 45 -8.07 -4.59 -3.89
C ASP A 45 -8.39 -4.14 -2.46
N HIS A 46 -7.39 -3.75 -1.67
CA HIS A 46 -7.61 -3.23 -0.32
C HIS A 46 -8.34 -1.87 -0.33
N ASP A 47 -7.93 -0.92 -1.17
CA ASP A 47 -8.64 0.36 -1.35
C ASP A 47 -10.10 0.14 -1.78
N ARG A 48 -10.34 -0.82 -2.67
CA ARG A 48 -11.70 -1.20 -3.06
C ARG A 48 -12.47 -1.81 -1.90
N ALA A 49 -11.86 -2.71 -1.13
CA ALA A 49 -12.49 -3.34 0.03
C ALA A 49 -12.89 -2.31 1.09
N VAL A 50 -12.00 -1.36 1.41
CA VAL A 50 -12.30 -0.26 2.35
C VAL A 50 -13.44 0.61 1.83
N LYS A 51 -13.45 0.97 0.54
CA LYS A 51 -14.56 1.73 -0.06
C LYS A 51 -15.89 0.98 0.01
N THR A 52 -15.88 -0.31 -0.33
CA THR A 52 -17.07 -1.16 -0.23
C THR A 52 -17.56 -1.23 1.21
N LEU A 53 -16.68 -1.44 2.17
CA LEU A 53 -17.03 -1.47 3.58
C LEU A 53 -17.61 -0.14 4.07
N SER A 54 -17.01 1.00 3.70
CA SER A 54 -17.54 2.33 4.00
C SER A 54 -18.96 2.54 3.47
N CYS A 55 -19.24 2.08 2.24
CA CYS A 55 -20.60 2.11 1.70
C CYS A 55 -21.54 1.20 2.49
N SER A 56 -21.12 -0.03 2.80
CA SER A 56 -21.91 -0.99 3.56
C SER A 56 -22.23 -0.50 4.99
N ILE A 57 -21.27 0.13 5.68
CA ILE A 57 -21.49 0.70 7.01
C ILE A 57 -22.49 1.86 6.95
N ARG A 58 -22.43 2.73 5.94
CA ARG A 58 -23.42 3.79 5.77
C ARG A 58 -24.83 3.23 5.54
N SER A 59 -24.96 2.26 4.64
CA SER A 59 -26.24 1.58 4.41
C SER A 59 -26.74 0.84 5.66
N CYS A 60 -25.83 0.29 6.47
CA CYS A 60 -26.16 -0.30 7.76
C CYS A 60 -26.74 0.76 8.71
N VAL A 61 -26.10 1.92 8.86
CA VAL A 61 -26.60 3.03 9.70
C VAL A 61 -28.01 3.46 9.28
N GLU A 62 -28.26 3.60 7.99
CA GLU A 62 -29.58 3.92 7.45
C GLU A 62 -30.60 2.83 7.80
N ALA A 63 -30.26 1.56 7.56
CA ALA A 63 -31.12 0.42 7.87
C ALA A 63 -31.41 0.29 9.38
N LEU A 64 -30.45 0.60 10.27
CA LEU A 64 -30.69 0.64 11.71
C LEU A 64 -31.72 1.73 12.07
N GLY A 65 -31.66 2.89 11.40
CA GLY A 65 -32.67 3.95 11.53
C GLY A 65 -34.08 3.49 11.08
N ASP A 66 -34.17 2.73 9.99
CA ASP A 66 -35.43 2.15 9.51
C ASP A 66 -35.98 1.09 10.47
N VAL A 67 -35.10 0.22 11.01
CA VAL A 67 -35.47 -0.76 12.05
C VAL A 67 -36.00 -0.05 13.28
N CYS A 68 -35.31 0.99 13.77
CA CYS A 68 -35.77 1.80 14.88
C CYS A 68 -37.18 2.39 14.62
N SER A 69 -37.39 2.95 13.44
CA SER A 69 -38.69 3.51 13.03
C SER A 69 -39.78 2.45 12.95
N SER A 70 -39.46 1.26 12.46
CA SER A 70 -40.38 0.11 12.39
C SER A 70 -40.77 -0.39 13.78
N LEU A 71 -39.81 -0.53 14.70
CA LEU A 71 -40.04 -0.96 16.07
C LEU A 71 -40.89 0.03 16.86
N GLN A 72 -40.70 1.33 16.67
CA GLN A 72 -41.57 2.37 17.23
C GLN A 72 -43.01 2.27 16.73
N LYS A 73 -43.21 1.99 15.43
CA LYS A 73 -44.56 1.76 14.89
C LYS A 73 -45.16 0.49 15.51
N LEU A 74 -44.40 -0.59 15.57
CA LEU A 74 -44.85 -1.85 16.12
C LEU A 74 -45.32 -1.70 17.58
N SER A 75 -44.52 -1.03 18.42
CA SER A 75 -44.88 -0.81 19.83
C SER A 75 -46.11 0.09 20.00
N LYS A 76 -46.34 1.03 19.08
CA LYS A 76 -47.51 1.93 19.11
C LYS A 76 -48.82 1.24 18.71
N TYR A 77 -48.77 0.30 17.77
CA TYR A 77 -49.96 -0.27 17.14
C TYR A 77 -50.29 -1.69 17.60
N THR A 78 -49.39 -2.37 18.32
CA THR A 78 -49.67 -3.71 18.87
C THR A 78 -50.35 -3.63 20.23
N MET A 79 -51.28 -4.56 20.47
CA MET A 79 -51.96 -4.73 21.76
C MET A 79 -51.29 -5.81 22.63
N MET A 80 -50.26 -6.48 22.12
CA MET A 80 -49.58 -7.58 22.81
C MET A 80 -48.45 -7.01 23.70
N PRO A 81 -48.58 -7.02 25.04
CA PRO A 81 -47.64 -6.32 25.93
C PRO A 81 -46.19 -6.82 25.82
N SER A 82 -46.00 -8.13 25.61
CA SER A 82 -44.71 -8.78 25.35
C SER A 82 -44.00 -8.18 24.14
N LEU A 83 -44.75 -7.94 23.06
CA LEU A 83 -44.22 -7.35 21.83
C LEU A 83 -43.95 -5.85 21.99
N VAL A 84 -44.77 -5.12 22.74
CA VAL A 84 -44.50 -3.71 23.06
C VAL A 84 -43.18 -3.59 23.82
N SER A 85 -43.03 -4.36 24.91
CA SER A 85 -41.83 -4.37 25.76
C SER A 85 -40.59 -4.80 24.99
N GLY A 86 -40.68 -5.92 24.26
CA GLY A 86 -39.60 -6.42 23.43
C GLY A 86 -39.19 -5.44 22.33
N ALA A 87 -40.15 -4.85 21.60
CA ALA A 87 -39.86 -3.89 20.54
C ALA A 87 -39.25 -2.60 21.08
N ALA A 88 -39.71 -2.11 22.24
CA ALA A 88 -39.13 -0.95 22.90
C ALA A 88 -37.68 -1.21 23.37
N ALA A 89 -37.42 -2.39 23.94
CA ALA A 89 -36.09 -2.80 24.36
C ALA A 89 -35.13 -2.94 23.17
N LEU A 90 -35.58 -3.60 22.08
CA LEU A 90 -34.78 -3.72 20.86
C LEU A 90 -34.54 -2.36 20.20
N TYR A 91 -35.54 -1.48 20.18
CA TYR A 91 -35.37 -0.11 19.69
C TYR A 91 -34.28 0.63 20.48
N ALA A 92 -34.34 0.60 21.81
CA ALA A 92 -33.35 1.25 22.66
C ALA A 92 -31.94 0.67 22.40
N GLY A 93 -31.81 -0.66 22.31
CA GLY A 93 -30.55 -1.32 22.05
C GLY A 93 -29.98 -1.03 20.65
N VAL A 94 -30.80 -1.05 19.61
CA VAL A 94 -30.37 -0.71 18.24
C VAL A 94 -29.96 0.77 18.16
N LYS A 95 -30.72 1.65 18.80
CA LYS A 95 -30.41 3.08 18.88
C LYS A 95 -29.10 3.33 19.64
N GLU A 96 -28.85 2.63 20.74
CA GLU A 96 -27.59 2.68 21.48
C GLU A 96 -26.40 2.29 20.59
N VAL A 97 -26.53 1.26 19.75
CA VAL A 97 -25.46 0.90 18.81
C VAL A 97 -25.30 1.96 17.72
N GLN A 98 -26.41 2.50 17.20
CA GLN A 98 -26.40 3.53 16.17
C GLN A 98 -25.74 4.84 16.64
N GLU A 99 -26.03 5.25 17.87
CA GLU A 99 -25.48 6.47 18.49
C GLU A 99 -24.17 6.18 19.25
N GLY A 100 -23.77 4.93 19.33
CA GLY A 100 -22.67 4.45 20.16
C GLY A 100 -21.29 4.84 19.66
N ALA A 101 -20.34 4.92 20.59
CA ALA A 101 -18.95 5.28 20.28
C ALA A 101 -18.28 4.30 19.31
N ASP A 102 -18.63 3.01 19.38
CA ASP A 102 -17.99 1.97 18.56
C ASP A 102 -18.32 2.10 17.06
N LEU A 103 -19.56 2.48 16.73
CA LEU A 103 -19.96 2.70 15.33
C LEU A 103 -19.35 3.99 14.78
N HIS A 104 -19.32 5.04 15.59
CA HIS A 104 -18.64 6.28 15.22
C HIS A 104 -17.14 6.06 15.02
N GLN A 105 -16.48 5.32 15.92
CA GLN A 105 -15.07 4.99 15.80
C GLN A 105 -14.80 4.17 14.53
N LEU A 106 -15.66 3.21 14.18
CA LEU A 106 -15.53 2.49 12.91
C LEU A 106 -15.63 3.43 11.70
N ILE A 107 -16.56 4.39 11.70
CA ILE A 107 -16.70 5.39 10.63
C ILE A 107 -15.46 6.27 10.55
N GLU A 108 -14.91 6.69 11.69
CA GLU A 108 -13.68 7.48 11.78
C GLU A 108 -12.47 6.71 11.24
N GLU A 109 -12.27 5.45 11.65
CA GLU A 109 -11.18 4.61 11.15
C GLU A 109 -11.26 4.39 9.63
N LEU A 110 -12.47 4.22 9.09
CA LEU A 110 -12.70 4.15 7.65
C LEU A 110 -12.37 5.46 6.94
N GLY A 111 -12.67 6.61 7.58
CA GLY A 111 -12.27 7.93 7.10
C GLY A 111 -10.75 8.12 7.10
N TYR A 112 -10.10 7.73 8.19
CA TYR A 112 -8.66 7.85 8.38
C TYR A 112 -7.87 6.95 7.42
N SER A 113 -8.34 5.71 7.21
CA SER A 113 -7.80 4.80 6.19
C SER A 113 -7.76 5.47 4.82
N LYS A 114 -8.86 6.12 4.40
CA LYS A 114 -8.92 6.83 3.12
C LYS A 114 -7.84 7.91 2.99
N GLU A 115 -7.61 8.71 4.03
CA GLU A 115 -6.57 9.75 4.02
C GLU A 115 -5.17 9.16 3.88
N ARG A 116 -4.89 8.04 4.57
CA ARG A 116 -3.62 7.31 4.43
C ARG A 116 -3.40 6.81 3.00
N TYR A 117 -4.43 6.28 2.35
CA TYR A 117 -4.36 5.85 0.94
C TYR A 117 -4.12 6.99 -0.05
N GLU A 118 -4.65 8.19 0.21
CA GLU A 118 -4.33 9.38 -0.59
C GLU A 118 -2.85 9.75 -0.48
N LYS A 119 -2.27 9.62 0.71
CA LYS A 119 -0.83 9.83 0.94
C LYS A 119 0.01 8.78 0.20
N LEU A 120 -0.34 7.49 0.31
CA LEU A 120 0.31 6.40 -0.44
C LEU A 120 0.23 6.61 -1.96
N THR A 121 -0.85 7.20 -2.46
CA THR A 121 -0.98 7.53 -3.88
C THR A 121 0.04 8.57 -4.33
N LYS A 122 0.39 9.54 -3.47
CA LYS A 122 1.46 10.52 -3.74
C LYS A 122 2.83 9.86 -3.70
N GLU A 123 3.12 9.04 -2.70
CA GLU A 123 4.38 8.29 -2.58
C GLU A 123 4.59 7.37 -3.80
N ARG A 124 3.53 6.68 -4.24
CA ARG A 124 3.56 5.86 -5.46
C ARG A 124 3.91 6.67 -6.72
N LYS A 125 3.41 7.90 -6.83
CA LYS A 125 3.78 8.78 -7.95
C LYS A 125 5.25 9.13 -7.90
N GLU A 126 5.81 9.35 -6.71
CA GLU A 126 7.24 9.63 -6.57
C GLU A 126 8.10 8.44 -6.95
N VAL A 127 7.79 7.23 -6.46
CA VAL A 127 8.49 5.99 -6.88
C VAL A 127 8.44 5.82 -8.41
N SER A 128 7.30 6.16 -9.03
CA SER A 128 7.18 6.13 -10.49
C SER A 128 8.05 7.19 -11.19
N ASN A 129 8.27 8.34 -10.58
CA ASN A 129 9.14 9.39 -11.11
C ASN A 129 10.61 8.99 -10.94
N SER A 130 11.02 8.48 -9.78
CA SER A 130 12.37 7.98 -9.51
C SER A 130 12.74 6.86 -10.48
N ARG A 131 11.81 5.95 -10.77
CA ARG A 131 11.99 4.93 -11.80
C ARG A 131 12.26 5.54 -13.18
N LYS A 132 11.49 6.54 -13.60
CA LYS A 132 11.70 7.21 -14.89
C LYS A 132 13.06 7.90 -14.97
N ARG A 133 13.51 8.52 -13.88
CA ARG A 133 14.86 9.14 -13.78
C ARG A 133 15.95 8.09 -13.96
N ARG A 134 15.84 6.96 -13.24
CA ARG A 134 16.74 5.82 -13.38
C ARG A 134 16.77 5.25 -14.79
N ASP A 135 15.61 4.93 -15.36
CA ASP A 135 15.49 4.31 -16.69
C ASP A 135 16.11 5.21 -17.78
N LYS A 136 15.88 6.53 -17.69
CA LYS A 136 16.51 7.50 -18.59
C LYS A 136 18.03 7.57 -18.43
N ALA A 137 18.53 7.52 -17.20
CA ALA A 137 19.96 7.54 -16.94
C ALA A 137 20.67 6.26 -17.40
N GLU A 138 19.98 5.11 -17.30
CA GLU A 138 20.41 3.81 -17.81
C GLU A 138 20.53 3.83 -19.34
N GLU A 139 19.49 4.29 -20.04
CA GLU A 139 19.48 4.44 -21.50
C GLU A 139 20.64 5.33 -21.97
N THR A 140 20.84 6.48 -21.30
CA THR A 140 21.94 7.40 -21.63
C THR A 140 23.31 6.76 -21.39
N TYR A 141 23.47 6.00 -20.31
CA TYR A 141 24.71 5.28 -20.01
C TYR A 141 25.00 4.21 -21.06
N ASP A 142 23.99 3.43 -21.46
CA ASP A 142 24.12 2.38 -22.46
C ASP A 142 24.49 2.94 -23.84
N ASP A 143 23.89 4.07 -24.23
CA ASP A 143 24.25 4.79 -25.46
C ASP A 143 25.70 5.26 -25.45
N MET A 144 26.15 5.91 -24.37
CA MET A 144 27.54 6.35 -24.21
C MET A 144 28.52 5.17 -24.20
N ASN A 145 28.14 4.07 -23.56
CA ASN A 145 28.94 2.86 -23.52
C ASN A 145 29.06 2.22 -24.91
N ALA A 146 27.97 2.19 -25.69
CA ALA A 146 27.97 1.72 -27.07
C ALA A 146 28.87 2.57 -27.98
N VAL A 147 28.87 3.90 -27.81
CA VAL A 147 29.77 4.81 -28.53
C VAL A 147 31.23 4.54 -28.16
N CYS A 148 31.56 4.47 -26.86
CA CYS A 148 32.92 4.18 -26.41
C CYS A 148 33.43 2.83 -26.95
N ASN A 149 32.61 1.79 -26.88
CA ASN A 149 32.95 0.45 -27.38
C ASN A 149 33.15 0.40 -28.90
N LYS A 150 32.44 1.24 -29.67
CA LYS A 150 32.68 1.36 -31.13
C LYS A 150 34.01 2.06 -31.41
N THR A 151 34.29 3.17 -30.73
CA THR A 151 35.53 3.93 -30.93
C THR A 151 36.77 3.15 -30.50
N GLY A 152 36.70 2.43 -29.37
CA GLY A 152 37.83 1.63 -28.84
C GLY A 152 38.18 0.38 -29.67
N LYS A 153 37.33 -0.03 -30.61
CA LYS A 153 37.61 -1.15 -31.54
C LYS A 153 38.44 -0.74 -32.76
N LYS A 154 38.70 0.55 -32.97
CA LYS A 154 39.57 1.02 -34.05
C LYS A 154 41.03 0.65 -33.74
N LYS A 155 41.72 0.00 -34.69
CA LYS A 155 43.09 -0.51 -34.52
C LYS A 155 44.15 0.58 -34.37
N GLU A 156 43.92 1.76 -34.96
CA GLU A 156 44.81 2.92 -34.87
C GLU A 156 43.94 4.17 -34.73
N LEU A 157 44.09 4.90 -33.63
CA LEU A 157 43.51 6.22 -33.42
C LEU A 157 44.64 7.23 -33.55
N ASN A 158 44.43 8.29 -34.35
CA ASN A 158 45.36 9.42 -34.31
C ASN A 158 45.19 10.21 -33.00
N GLN A 159 46.13 11.11 -32.66
CA GLN A 159 46.11 11.84 -31.39
C GLN A 159 44.77 12.54 -31.13
N ARG A 160 44.18 13.18 -32.14
CA ARG A 160 42.89 13.87 -32.01
C ARG A 160 41.75 12.90 -31.73
N GLU A 161 41.74 11.73 -32.37
CA GLU A 161 40.74 10.69 -32.11
C GLU A 161 40.93 10.06 -30.71
N THR A 162 42.17 9.93 -30.25
CA THR A 162 42.49 9.50 -28.87
C THR A 162 41.94 10.50 -27.85
N ASP A 163 42.13 11.80 -28.05
CA ASP A 163 41.61 12.83 -27.15
C ASP A 163 40.06 12.80 -27.10
N ILE A 164 39.42 12.63 -28.26
CA ILE A 164 37.95 12.47 -28.35
C ILE A 164 37.49 11.22 -27.60
N TYR A 165 38.16 10.09 -27.80
CA TYR A 165 37.83 8.83 -27.13
C TYR A 165 37.97 8.95 -25.61
N MET A 166 39.03 9.58 -25.12
CA MET A 166 39.23 9.81 -23.70
C MET A 166 38.13 10.71 -23.11
N GLY A 167 37.75 11.78 -23.83
CA GLY A 167 36.62 12.63 -23.44
C GLY A 167 35.29 11.86 -23.38
N GLN A 168 35.03 10.98 -24.33
CA GLN A 168 33.85 10.09 -24.32
C GLN A 168 33.87 9.12 -23.13
N CYS A 169 35.03 8.54 -22.80
CA CYS A 169 35.16 7.66 -21.65
C CYS A 169 34.91 8.39 -20.33
N GLN A 170 35.44 9.61 -20.18
CA GLN A 170 35.19 10.45 -19.00
C GLN A 170 33.70 10.80 -18.86
N ALA A 171 33.03 11.17 -19.96
CA ALA A 171 31.60 11.43 -19.96
C ALA A 171 30.78 10.18 -19.60
N ARG A 172 31.14 9.02 -20.13
CA ARG A 172 30.53 7.72 -19.78
C ARG A 172 30.70 7.43 -18.29
N ASP A 173 31.89 7.64 -17.74
CA ASP A 173 32.16 7.35 -16.32
C ASP A 173 31.40 8.29 -15.39
N ALA A 174 31.26 9.58 -15.76
CA ALA A 174 30.38 10.51 -15.07
C ALA A 174 28.91 10.06 -15.12
N GLN A 175 28.43 9.64 -16.29
CA GLN A 175 27.07 9.11 -16.46
C GLN A 175 26.85 7.81 -15.67
N ALA A 176 27.88 6.96 -15.54
CA ALA A 176 27.82 5.74 -14.74
C ALA A 176 27.60 6.04 -13.25
N ILE A 177 28.25 7.08 -12.74
CA ILE A 177 28.06 7.56 -11.36
C ILE A 177 26.63 8.07 -11.19
N GLU A 178 26.13 8.87 -12.14
CA GLU A 178 24.77 9.40 -12.07
C GLU A 178 23.70 8.30 -12.14
N PHE A 179 23.85 7.34 -13.04
CA PHE A 179 22.98 6.16 -13.11
C PHE A 179 22.96 5.39 -11.79
N ARG A 180 24.14 5.12 -11.20
CA ARG A 180 24.23 4.46 -9.88
C ARG A 180 23.52 5.26 -8.79
N ARG A 181 23.64 6.58 -8.80
CA ARG A 181 22.91 7.45 -7.86
C ARG A 181 21.40 7.29 -7.99
N TYR A 182 20.85 7.38 -9.21
CA TYR A 182 19.41 7.21 -9.42
C TYR A 182 18.93 5.77 -9.15
N LYS A 183 19.81 4.78 -9.34
CA LYS A 183 19.49 3.39 -8.98
C LYS A 183 19.30 3.25 -7.48
N VAL A 184 20.22 3.79 -6.67
CA VAL A 184 20.11 3.79 -5.21
C VAL A 184 18.87 4.57 -4.75
N GLU A 185 18.69 5.79 -5.27
CA GLU A 185 17.50 6.62 -4.99
C GLU A 185 16.19 5.85 -5.26
N PHE A 186 16.08 5.21 -6.43
CA PHE A 186 14.91 4.40 -6.76
C PHE A 186 14.73 3.23 -5.80
N GLU A 187 15.78 2.50 -5.45
CA GLU A 187 15.71 1.36 -4.53
C GLU A 187 15.30 1.78 -3.11
N GLU A 188 15.76 2.94 -2.64
CA GLU A 188 15.38 3.54 -1.35
C GLU A 188 13.92 3.99 -1.35
N ASP A 189 13.51 4.79 -2.34
CA ASP A 189 12.12 5.25 -2.49
C ASP A 189 11.15 4.07 -2.59
N TYR A 190 11.56 3.04 -3.32
CA TYR A 190 10.83 1.80 -3.48
C TYR A 190 10.63 1.11 -2.13
N LEU A 191 11.71 0.83 -1.41
CA LEU A 191 11.66 0.13 -0.13
C LEU A 191 10.83 0.90 0.90
N GLN A 192 10.99 2.22 0.94
CA GLN A 192 10.23 3.09 1.83
C GLN A 192 8.74 3.04 1.53
N PHE A 193 8.35 3.17 0.25
CA PHE A 193 6.96 3.07 -0.17
C PHE A 193 6.34 1.72 0.22
N PHE A 194 7.08 0.63 -0.01
CA PHE A 194 6.60 -0.72 0.32
C PHE A 194 6.41 -0.93 1.82
N THR A 195 7.34 -0.42 2.62
CA THR A 195 7.27 -0.48 4.08
C THR A 195 6.06 0.31 4.58
N ASN A 196 5.88 1.54 4.09
CA ASN A 196 4.74 2.39 4.46
C ASN A 196 3.41 1.73 4.09
N LEU A 197 3.33 1.19 2.87
CA LEU A 197 2.14 0.49 2.40
C LEU A 197 1.81 -0.73 3.28
N GLY A 198 2.79 -1.58 3.56
CA GLY A 198 2.60 -2.77 4.37
C GLY A 198 2.06 -2.41 5.77
N ASN A 199 2.61 -1.36 6.38
CA ASN A 199 2.17 -0.87 7.68
C ASN A 199 0.72 -0.37 7.62
N VAL A 200 0.38 0.48 6.64
CA VAL A 200 -1.00 1.00 6.48
C VAL A 200 -2.00 -0.14 6.30
N VAL A 201 -1.72 -1.09 5.40
CA VAL A 201 -2.62 -2.22 5.15
C VAL A 201 -2.82 -3.06 6.42
N LEU A 202 -1.74 -3.33 7.16
CA LEU A 202 -1.80 -4.16 8.36
C LEU A 202 -2.55 -3.46 9.50
N GLU A 203 -2.27 -2.19 9.74
CA GLU A 203 -2.96 -1.36 10.73
C GLU A 203 -4.46 -1.25 10.39
N ASP A 204 -4.78 -0.86 9.16
CA ASP A 204 -6.17 -0.75 8.67
C ASP A 204 -6.90 -2.08 8.84
N SER A 205 -6.30 -3.18 8.38
CA SER A 205 -6.93 -4.50 8.47
C SER A 205 -7.20 -4.89 9.91
N ARG A 206 -6.28 -4.62 10.85
CA ARG A 206 -6.44 -4.94 12.26
C ARG A 206 -7.55 -4.09 12.89
N ASP A 207 -7.46 -2.77 12.75
CA ASP A 207 -8.27 -1.83 13.50
C ASP A 207 -9.71 -1.82 12.97
N ILE A 208 -9.89 -1.80 11.63
CA ILE A 208 -11.20 -1.88 11.00
C ILE A 208 -11.88 -3.23 11.28
N SER A 209 -11.16 -4.35 11.21
CA SER A 209 -11.75 -5.68 11.49
C SER A 209 -12.19 -5.80 12.94
N MET A 210 -11.36 -5.33 13.88
CA MET A 210 -11.69 -5.32 15.30
C MET A 210 -12.95 -4.49 15.58
N MET A 211 -13.03 -3.27 15.03
CA MET A 211 -14.18 -2.39 15.23
C MET A 211 -15.45 -2.93 14.56
N THR A 212 -15.32 -3.48 13.35
CA THR A 212 -16.42 -4.15 12.65
C THR A 212 -16.97 -5.32 13.49
N HIS A 213 -16.08 -6.17 14.02
CA HIS A 213 -16.48 -7.28 14.87
C HIS A 213 -17.20 -6.81 16.14
N LYS A 214 -16.72 -5.73 16.76
CA LYS A 214 -17.33 -5.14 17.97
C LYS A 214 -18.75 -4.66 17.70
N VAL A 215 -18.96 -3.88 16.63
CA VAL A 215 -20.29 -3.40 16.22
C VAL A 215 -21.24 -4.56 15.92
N LEU A 216 -20.79 -5.56 15.17
CA LEU A 216 -21.60 -6.74 14.85
C LEU A 216 -21.97 -7.55 16.09
N SER A 217 -21.05 -7.65 17.05
CA SER A 217 -21.29 -8.34 18.32
C SER A 217 -22.35 -7.62 19.15
N LEU A 218 -22.29 -6.29 19.23
CA LEU A 218 -23.30 -5.47 19.91
C LEU A 218 -24.68 -5.63 19.28
N LEU A 219 -24.78 -5.52 17.95
CA LEU A 219 -26.05 -5.75 17.25
C LEU A 219 -26.60 -7.15 17.52
N SER A 220 -25.76 -8.17 17.39
CA SER A 220 -26.14 -9.57 17.63
C SER A 220 -26.65 -9.78 19.05
N TYR A 221 -26.05 -9.12 20.04
CA TYR A 221 -26.50 -9.15 21.42
C TYR A 221 -27.90 -8.55 21.59
N GLN A 222 -28.18 -7.38 20.99
CA GLN A 222 -29.50 -6.75 21.08
C GLN A 222 -30.60 -7.63 20.47
N PHE A 223 -30.35 -8.24 19.31
CA PHE A 223 -31.30 -9.17 18.68
C PHE A 223 -31.51 -10.44 19.51
N ARG A 224 -30.46 -10.97 20.15
CA ARG A 224 -30.58 -12.13 21.04
C ARG A 224 -31.46 -11.81 22.25
N LYS A 225 -31.20 -10.68 22.90
CA LYS A 225 -31.98 -10.22 24.05
C LYS A 225 -33.47 -10.03 23.70
N PHE A 226 -33.75 -9.48 22.52
CA PHE A 226 -35.12 -9.38 22.02
C PHE A 226 -35.77 -10.76 21.82
N LYS A 227 -35.05 -11.70 21.21
CA LYS A 227 -35.54 -13.07 21.02
C LYS A 227 -35.85 -13.75 22.37
N GLU A 228 -34.99 -13.58 23.37
CA GLU A 228 -35.20 -14.13 24.72
C GLU A 228 -36.48 -13.55 25.35
N LEU A 229 -36.70 -12.24 25.24
CA LEU A 229 -37.94 -11.59 25.74
C LEU A 229 -39.20 -12.12 25.08
N LEU A 230 -39.17 -12.38 23.77
CA LEU A 230 -40.33 -12.95 23.07
C LEU A 230 -40.64 -14.39 23.51
N MET A 231 -39.62 -15.17 23.89
CA MET A 231 -39.77 -16.57 24.28
C MET A 231 -40.22 -16.70 25.75
N SER A 232 -39.77 -15.81 26.64
CA SER A 232 -40.14 -15.83 28.06
C SER A 232 -41.63 -15.60 28.33
N ASP A 233 -42.35 -14.92 27.42
CA ASP A 233 -43.80 -14.69 27.55
C ASP A 233 -44.66 -15.87 27.04
N GLY A 234 -44.05 -16.87 26.38
CA GLY A 234 -44.74 -18.08 25.89
C GLY A 234 -44.88 -19.19 26.93
N GLU A 235 -44.04 -19.21 27.98
CA GLU A 235 -43.98 -20.30 28.96
C GLU A 235 -44.88 -20.07 30.19
N VAL A 236 -45.48 -18.88 30.35
CA VAL A 236 -46.32 -18.55 31.51
C VAL A 236 -47.77 -19.08 31.41
N ASN A 237 -48.17 -19.63 30.26
CA ASN A 237 -49.58 -20.03 30.00
C ASN A 237 -49.83 -21.55 29.85
N THR A 238 -48.90 -22.42 30.24
CA THR A 238 -49.09 -23.90 30.14
C THR A 238 -49.37 -24.62 31.46
N GLU A 239 -49.46 -23.90 32.59
CA GLU A 239 -49.88 -24.47 33.88
C GLU A 239 -50.94 -23.55 34.53
N GLY A 240 -52.20 -23.70 34.12
CA GLY A 240 -53.34 -22.99 34.69
C GLY A 240 -54.68 -23.57 34.25
#